data_AF-A0A9P0IQQ8-F1
#
_entry.id   AF-A0A9P0IQQ8-F1
#
_cell.length_a   1.000
_cell.length_b   1.000
_cell.length_c   1.000
_cell.angle_alpha   90.00
_cell.angle_beta   90.00
_cell.angle_gamma   90.00
#
_symmetry.space_group_name_H-M   'P 1'
#
loop_
_entity.id
_entity.type
_entity.pdbx_description
1 polymer ?
#
loop_
_entity_poly.entity_id
_entity_poly.type
_entity_poly.pdbx_seq_one_letter_code
_entity_poly.pdbx_strand_id
1 'polypeptide(L)'
;MRGHCYQRSLHQNCENQSSFLKKNACFPLAFGVPAILMLISIVFFVSGKNLYKINKPVSNTITTSIGCIFYALKKKIMASSNEVKRKDWLEYADNKYNPHEIFELRSALDVIYFLIPIPLLYTLFDLQGSRWILQGTLMNGKIDFLNFTIKPDQVHFMNTLFVLVFIPFFNGVVYPILYKIGVNTPLKKVTLGGLFTVSSFVCAAIVQYIINGQTLILLSNESQLRIYNNFNCGVTIFDSMVGNFSNEPL
;
A
#
# COMPACT_ATOMS: atom_id res chain seq x y z
N MET A 1 2.23 -37.86 13.98
CA MET A 1 2.96 -37.22 12.86
C MET A 1 2.48 -35.80 12.47
N ARG A 2 1.42 -35.23 13.09
CA ARG A 2 0.94 -33.85 12.81
C ARG A 2 1.80 -32.70 13.37
N GLY A 3 2.67 -32.96 14.35
CA GLY A 3 3.51 -31.92 14.99
C GLY A 3 4.85 -31.63 14.30
N HIS A 4 5.37 -32.55 13.49
CA HIS A 4 6.75 -32.45 13.00
C HIS A 4 6.95 -31.55 11.77
N CYS A 5 5.93 -31.34 10.90
CA CYS A 5 6.05 -30.39 9.78
C CYS A 5 5.83 -28.93 10.20
N TYR A 6 4.97 -28.66 11.20
CA TYR A 6 4.76 -27.28 11.70
C TYR A 6 6.05 -26.69 12.30
N GLN A 7 6.82 -27.53 13.03
CA GLN A 7 8.12 -27.12 13.57
C GLN A 7 9.21 -26.99 12.50
N ARG A 8 9.04 -27.61 11.31
CA ARG A 8 10.00 -27.57 10.20
C ARG A 8 9.76 -26.39 9.24
N SER A 9 8.53 -25.89 9.07
CA SER A 9 8.25 -24.68 8.26
C SER A 9 8.74 -23.39 8.90
N LEU A 10 8.61 -23.25 10.23
CA LEU A 10 9.24 -22.15 10.98
C LEU A 10 10.77 -22.14 10.80
N HIS A 11 11.36 -23.31 10.53
CA HIS A 11 12.78 -23.48 10.37
C HIS A 11 13.34 -23.03 9.01
N GLN A 12 12.51 -23.01 7.96
CA GLN A 12 12.99 -22.96 6.57
C GLN A 12 12.77 -21.63 5.84
N ASN A 13 11.99 -20.71 6.40
CA ASN A 13 11.99 -19.31 5.94
C ASN A 13 13.28 -18.53 6.27
N CYS A 14 14.25 -19.16 6.93
CA CYS A 14 15.53 -18.56 7.31
C CYS A 14 16.71 -18.98 6.41
N GLU A 15 16.46 -19.81 5.39
CA GLU A 15 17.47 -20.60 4.67
C GLU A 15 18.18 -19.90 3.48
N ASN A 16 18.01 -18.59 3.26
CA ASN A 16 18.75 -17.86 2.22
C ASN A 16 19.78 -16.83 2.76
N GLN A 17 20.41 -17.09 3.92
CA GLN A 17 21.64 -16.38 4.31
C GLN A 17 22.53 -17.28 5.18
N SER A 18 23.82 -17.35 4.82
CA SER A 18 24.91 -18.22 5.26
C SER A 18 25.02 -18.59 6.76
N SER A 19 25.43 -19.85 6.97
CA SER A 19 26.19 -20.46 8.08
C SER A 19 25.58 -20.59 9.49
N PHE A 20 25.14 -21.81 9.79
CA PHE A 20 25.24 -22.62 11.04
C PHE A 20 24.73 -22.09 12.40
N LEU A 21 24.63 -20.78 12.67
CA LEU A 21 24.14 -20.24 13.96
C LEU A 21 22.62 -20.04 14.03
N LYS A 22 21.87 -20.50 13.04
CA LYS A 22 20.49 -20.03 12.78
C LYS A 22 19.38 -20.98 13.23
N LYS A 23 19.69 -21.97 14.08
CA LYS A 23 18.68 -22.94 14.50
C LYS A 23 17.73 -22.42 15.60
N ASN A 24 18.17 -21.45 16.41
CA ASN A 24 17.36 -20.88 17.51
C ASN A 24 17.23 -19.34 17.49
N ALA A 25 17.77 -18.66 16.47
CA ALA A 25 17.99 -17.20 16.50
C ALA A 25 17.10 -16.38 15.54
N CYS A 26 16.33 -17.00 14.65
CA CYS A 26 15.69 -16.25 13.56
C CYS A 26 14.51 -15.39 14.03
N PHE A 27 13.67 -15.92 14.92
CA PHE A 27 12.54 -15.18 15.50
C PHE A 27 13.02 -14.10 16.50
N PRO A 28 13.91 -14.38 17.47
CA PRO A 28 14.44 -13.34 18.35
C PRO A 28 15.22 -12.24 17.62
N LEU A 29 15.90 -12.55 16.51
CA LEU A 29 16.62 -11.53 15.73
C LEU A 29 15.68 -10.65 14.92
N ALA A 30 14.67 -11.25 14.26
CA ALA A 30 13.69 -10.52 13.45
C ALA A 30 12.86 -9.53 14.28
N PHE A 31 12.52 -9.88 15.52
CA PHE A 31 11.75 -9.01 16.42
C PHE A 31 12.64 -8.21 17.39
N GLY A 32 13.81 -8.73 17.75
CA GLY A 32 14.73 -8.09 18.70
C GLY A 32 15.46 -6.88 18.10
N VAL A 33 15.84 -6.93 16.82
CA VAL A 33 16.48 -5.78 16.16
C VAL A 33 15.54 -4.56 16.14
N PRO A 34 14.27 -4.66 15.67
CA PRO A 34 13.31 -3.55 15.77
C PRO A 34 13.07 -3.09 17.21
N ALA A 35 12.96 -4.00 18.17
CA ALA A 35 12.72 -3.65 19.57
C ALA A 35 13.88 -2.83 20.17
N ILE A 36 15.12 -3.20 19.88
CA ILE A 36 16.31 -2.45 20.33
C ILE A 36 16.36 -1.08 19.66
N LEU A 37 16.11 -1.00 18.34
CA LEU A 37 16.03 0.28 17.64
C LEU A 37 14.92 1.20 18.19
N MET A 38 13.76 0.63 18.55
CA MET A 38 12.68 1.37 19.19
C MET A 38 13.10 1.90 20.58
N LEU A 39 13.75 1.08 21.41
CA LEU A 39 14.27 1.51 22.71
C LEU A 39 15.28 2.65 22.57
N ILE A 40 16.22 2.53 21.63
CA ILE A 40 17.20 3.58 21.32
C ILE A 40 16.48 4.88 20.91
N SER A 41 15.47 4.78 20.05
CA SER A 41 14.69 5.94 19.59
C SER A 41 13.97 6.64 20.74
N ILE A 42 13.40 5.88 21.69
CA ILE A 42 12.75 6.44 22.89
C ILE A 42 13.76 7.18 23.76
N VAL A 43 14.94 6.61 23.99
CA VAL A 43 16.00 7.25 24.77
C VAL A 43 16.43 8.59 24.14
N PHE A 44 16.59 8.63 22.81
CA PHE A 44 16.88 9.88 22.10
C PHE A 44 15.75 10.89 22.23
N PHE A 45 14.49 10.47 22.07
CA PHE A 45 13.33 11.36 22.17
C PHE A 45 13.17 11.95 23.57
N VAL A 46 13.35 11.13 24.62
CA VAL A 46 13.27 11.58 26.02
C VAL A 46 14.43 12.52 26.35
N SER A 47 15.63 12.21 25.88
CA SER A 47 16.81 13.08 26.07
C SER A 47 16.66 14.42 25.35
N GLY A 48 16.01 14.44 24.18
CA GLY A 48 15.70 15.64 23.40
C GLY A 48 14.50 16.45 23.89
N LYS A 49 13.77 15.99 24.92
CA LYS A 49 12.53 16.65 25.39
C LYS A 49 12.75 18.09 25.85
N ASN A 50 13.94 18.42 26.37
CA ASN A 50 14.25 19.78 26.82
C ASN A 50 14.46 20.79 25.66
N LEU A 51 14.68 20.28 24.44
CA LEU A 51 14.81 21.09 23.22
C LEU A 51 13.45 21.34 22.54
N TYR A 52 12.38 20.70 23.02
CA TYR A 52 11.05 20.78 22.40
C TYR A 52 10.26 21.97 22.95
N LYS A 53 9.92 22.92 22.06
CA LYS A 53 8.96 23.99 22.37
C LYS A 53 7.53 23.45 22.23
N ILE A 54 6.92 23.12 23.37
CA ILE A 54 5.52 22.66 23.42
C ILE A 54 4.60 23.87 23.25
N ASN A 55 4.00 24.01 22.07
CA ASN A 55 2.94 24.99 21.85
C ASN A 55 1.65 24.46 22.48
N LYS A 56 1.01 25.29 23.32
CA LYS A 56 -0.28 24.94 23.95
C LYS A 56 -1.34 24.75 22.85
N PRO A 57 -2.24 23.75 22.97
CA PRO A 57 -3.29 23.55 21.99
C PRO A 57 -4.22 24.77 21.97
N VAL A 58 -4.41 25.38 20.80
CA VAL A 58 -5.45 26.39 20.57
C VAL A 58 -6.80 25.67 20.71
N SER A 59 -7.63 26.09 21.67
CA SER A 59 -8.83 25.34 22.03
C SER A 59 -9.97 25.49 21.00
N ASN A 60 -10.80 24.44 20.90
CA ASN A 60 -12.10 24.37 20.21
C ASN A 60 -12.16 24.63 18.69
N THR A 61 -11.04 24.73 17.97
CA THR A 61 -11.05 25.01 16.52
C THR A 61 -11.74 23.91 15.68
N ILE A 62 -11.60 22.64 16.06
CA ILE A 62 -12.23 21.52 15.32
C ILE A 62 -13.75 21.53 15.54
N THR A 63 -14.20 21.69 16.79
CA THR A 63 -15.63 21.72 17.14
C THR A 63 -16.34 22.92 16.52
N THR A 64 -15.69 24.08 16.50
CA THR A 64 -16.21 25.30 15.84
C THR A 64 -16.28 25.12 14.33
N SER A 65 -15.25 24.53 13.70
CA SER A 65 -15.23 24.22 12.26
C SER A 65 -16.35 23.25 11.86
N ILE A 66 -16.51 22.15 12.59
CA ILE A 66 -17.60 21.18 12.36
C ILE A 66 -18.96 21.86 12.55
N GLY A 67 -19.14 22.62 13.63
CA GLY A 67 -20.35 23.39 13.89
C GLY A 67 -20.67 24.40 12.78
N CYS A 68 -19.66 25.08 12.24
CA CYS A 68 -19.77 26.02 11.13
C CYS A 68 -20.23 25.32 9.84
N ILE A 69 -19.64 24.17 9.50
CA ILE A 69 -20.06 23.34 8.36
C ILE A 69 -21.52 22.92 8.49
N PHE A 70 -21.92 22.36 9.65
CA PHE A 70 -23.29 21.92 9.88
C PHE A 70 -24.29 23.08 9.88
N TYR A 71 -23.94 24.23 10.45
CA TYR A 71 -24.78 25.42 10.44
C TYR A 71 -24.96 26.00 9.03
N ALA A 72 -23.86 26.12 8.26
CA ALA A 72 -23.90 26.55 6.86
C ALA A 72 -24.75 25.60 6.00
N LEU A 73 -24.59 24.28 6.16
CA LEU A 73 -25.37 23.27 5.45
C LEU A 73 -26.86 23.31 5.83
N LYS A 74 -27.16 23.35 7.13
CA LYS A 74 -28.55 23.42 7.62
C LYS A 74 -29.26 24.65 7.09
N LYS A 75 -28.58 25.81 7.13
CA LYS A 75 -29.13 27.06 6.62
C LYS A 75 -29.26 27.06 5.10
N LYS A 76 -28.32 26.45 4.35
CA LYS A 76 -28.45 26.25 2.91
C LYS A 76 -29.66 25.37 2.54
N ILE A 77 -29.92 24.31 3.30
CA ILE A 77 -31.04 23.39 3.08
C ILE A 77 -32.39 24.05 3.47
N MET A 78 -32.40 24.86 4.53
CA MET A 78 -33.58 25.63 4.96
C MET A 78 -33.77 26.95 4.20
N ALA A 79 -32.80 27.37 3.38
CA ALA A 79 -32.88 28.61 2.60
C ALA A 79 -33.93 28.44 1.48
N SER A 80 -35.07 29.07 1.70
CA SER A 80 -36.16 29.21 0.74
C SER A 80 -35.76 30.14 -0.42
N SER A 81 -36.46 30.01 -1.55
CA SER A 81 -36.21 30.64 -2.88
C SER A 81 -36.05 32.18 -2.91
N ASN A 82 -36.11 32.87 -1.76
CA ASN A 82 -36.15 34.33 -1.63
C ASN A 82 -34.85 34.98 -1.10
N GLU A 83 -33.81 34.20 -0.77
CA GLU A 83 -32.50 34.76 -0.37
C GLU A 83 -31.55 34.97 -1.56
N VAL A 84 -30.75 36.03 -1.49
CA VAL A 84 -29.68 36.32 -2.46
C VAL A 84 -28.71 35.13 -2.49
N LYS A 85 -28.57 34.50 -3.67
CA LYS A 85 -27.61 33.40 -3.88
C LYS A 85 -26.19 33.93 -3.62
N ARG A 86 -25.58 33.49 -2.52
CA ARG A 86 -24.16 33.73 -2.23
C ARG A 86 -23.28 32.84 -3.13
N LYS A 87 -22.05 33.29 -3.43
CA LYS A 87 -21.13 32.55 -4.32
C LYS A 87 -20.65 31.26 -3.68
N ASP A 88 -20.39 31.28 -2.37
CA ASP A 88 -19.92 30.12 -1.61
C ASP A 88 -20.92 29.71 -0.52
N TRP A 89 -21.14 28.40 -0.40
CA TRP A 89 -22.09 27.86 0.58
C TRP A 89 -21.67 28.05 2.04
N LEU A 90 -20.37 28.27 2.28
CA LEU A 90 -19.82 28.58 3.59
C LEU A 90 -20.24 29.96 4.11
N GLU A 91 -20.54 30.90 3.20
CA GLU A 91 -20.91 32.28 3.56
C GLU A 91 -22.28 32.38 4.23
N TYR A 92 -23.12 31.32 4.21
CA TYR A 92 -24.37 31.31 4.96
C TYR A 92 -24.16 31.35 6.48
N ALA A 93 -22.96 30.99 6.95
CA ALA A 93 -22.58 30.97 8.37
C ALA A 93 -22.09 32.33 8.92
N ASP A 94 -21.96 33.35 8.07
CA ASP A 94 -21.45 34.69 8.40
C ASP A 94 -22.23 35.39 9.54
N ASN A 95 -23.50 35.05 9.74
CA ASN A 95 -24.31 35.61 10.84
C ASN A 95 -23.88 35.11 12.23
N LYS A 96 -23.13 34.00 12.32
CA LYS A 96 -22.79 33.33 13.59
C LYS A 96 -21.28 33.15 13.79
N TYR A 97 -20.51 33.07 12.71
CA TYR A 97 -19.08 32.79 12.72
C TYR A 97 -18.29 33.95 12.10
N ASN A 98 -17.06 34.17 12.57
CA ASN A 98 -16.22 35.27 12.11
C ASN A 98 -15.77 35.02 10.65
N PRO A 99 -15.77 36.02 9.75
CA PRO A 99 -15.29 35.86 8.36
C PRO A 99 -13.89 35.23 8.25
N HIS A 100 -13.00 35.48 9.21
CA HIS A 100 -11.67 34.85 9.22
C HIS A 100 -11.75 33.32 9.41
N GLU A 101 -12.65 32.82 10.27
CA GLU A 101 -12.83 31.37 10.49
C GLU A 101 -13.43 30.69 9.27
N ILE A 102 -14.36 31.38 8.59
CA ILE A 102 -14.99 30.89 7.35
C ILE A 102 -13.95 30.81 6.23
N PHE A 103 -13.04 31.78 6.13
CA PHE A 103 -11.96 31.77 5.14
C PHE A 103 -10.95 30.63 5.35
N GLU A 104 -10.53 30.41 6.60
CA GLU A 104 -9.66 29.30 6.98
C GLU A 104 -10.32 27.95 6.68
N LEU A 105 -11.60 27.80 7.05
CA LEU A 105 -12.38 26.60 6.79
C LEU A 105 -12.53 26.32 5.29
N ARG A 106 -12.76 27.36 4.48
CA ARG A 106 -12.82 27.24 3.02
C ARG A 106 -11.50 26.71 2.46
N SER A 107 -10.39 27.33 2.85
CA SER A 107 -9.06 26.92 2.40
C SER A 107 -8.76 25.47 2.80
N ALA A 108 -9.14 25.06 4.00
CA ALA A 108 -9.00 23.68 4.46
C ALA A 108 -9.87 22.69 3.64
N LEU A 109 -11.11 23.06 3.32
CA LEU A 109 -12.00 22.24 2.48
C LEU A 109 -11.47 22.11 1.04
N ASP A 110 -10.89 23.17 0.49
CA ASP A 110 -10.27 23.14 -0.84
C ASP A 110 -9.06 22.18 -0.86
N VAL A 111 -8.27 22.14 0.22
CA VAL A 111 -7.17 21.16 0.38
C VAL A 111 -7.72 19.75 0.52
N ILE A 112 -8.79 19.54 1.29
CA ILE A 112 -9.44 18.21 1.42
C ILE A 112 -9.94 17.73 0.06
N TYR A 113 -10.56 18.61 -0.73
CA TYR A 113 -11.01 18.28 -2.07
C TYR A 113 -9.85 17.88 -2.99
N PHE A 114 -8.73 18.61 -2.91
CA PHE A 114 -7.49 18.26 -3.61
C PHE A 114 -6.89 16.91 -3.15
N LEU A 115 -7.16 16.49 -1.91
CA LEU A 115 -6.65 15.25 -1.32
C LEU A 115 -7.46 14.00 -1.70
N ILE A 116 -8.70 14.15 -2.20
CA ILE A 116 -9.59 13.04 -2.60
C ILE A 116 -8.92 11.95 -3.50
N PRO A 117 -8.10 12.28 -4.51
CA PRO A 117 -7.45 11.26 -5.33
C PRO A 117 -6.33 10.48 -4.61
N ILE A 118 -5.81 10.96 -3.48
CA ILE A 118 -4.68 10.33 -2.79
C ILE A 118 -5.06 8.95 -2.21
N PRO A 119 -6.17 8.78 -1.48
CA PRO A 119 -6.64 7.47 -1.04
C PRO A 119 -6.79 6.47 -2.19
N LEU A 120 -7.31 6.90 -3.35
CA LEU A 120 -7.43 6.04 -4.53
C LEU A 120 -6.07 5.55 -5.03
N LEU A 121 -5.05 6.41 -5.05
CA LEU A 121 -3.71 6.01 -5.42
C LEU A 121 -3.11 5.01 -4.42
N TYR A 122 -3.36 5.20 -3.11
CA TYR A 122 -2.93 4.27 -2.08
C TYR A 122 -3.61 2.90 -2.20
N THR A 123 -4.92 2.86 -2.45
CA THR A 123 -5.60 1.57 -2.63
C THR A 123 -5.05 0.79 -3.82
N LEU A 124 -4.74 1.49 -4.93
CA LEU A 124 -4.08 0.85 -6.07
C LEU A 124 -2.67 0.38 -5.71
N PHE A 125 -1.88 1.19 -5.02
CA PHE A 125 -0.53 0.81 -4.59
C PHE A 125 -0.55 -0.43 -3.68
N ASP A 126 -1.51 -0.55 -2.76
CA ASP A 126 -1.64 -1.70 -1.88
C ASP A 126 -2.03 -3.00 -2.63
N LEU A 127 -2.58 -2.92 -3.86
CA LEU A 127 -2.83 -4.11 -4.68
C LEU A 127 -1.54 -4.80 -5.12
N GLN A 128 -0.45 -4.05 -5.32
CA GLN A 128 0.88 -4.62 -5.56
C GLN A 128 1.35 -5.45 -4.35
N GLY A 129 0.91 -5.05 -3.14
CA GLY A 129 1.01 -5.76 -1.86
C GLY A 129 0.58 -7.23 -1.87
N SER A 130 -0.46 -7.53 -2.64
CA SER A 130 -1.25 -8.75 -2.44
C SER A 130 -1.53 -9.48 -3.75
N ARG A 131 -2.11 -8.77 -4.73
CA ARG A 131 -2.52 -9.35 -6.02
C ARG A 131 -1.33 -9.74 -6.88
N TRP A 132 -0.28 -8.92 -6.93
CA TRP A 132 0.90 -9.24 -7.73
C TRP A 132 1.73 -10.37 -7.13
N ILE A 133 1.77 -10.50 -5.81
CA ILE A 133 2.36 -11.68 -5.15
C ILE A 133 1.61 -12.93 -5.59
N LEU A 134 0.27 -12.92 -5.50
CA LEU A 134 -0.57 -14.05 -5.91
C LEU A 134 -0.39 -14.38 -7.40
N GLN A 135 -0.39 -13.37 -8.27
CA GLN A 135 -0.11 -13.54 -9.69
C GLN A 135 1.26 -14.19 -9.92
N GLY A 136 2.28 -13.78 -9.16
CA GLY A 136 3.62 -14.36 -9.18
C GLY A 136 3.68 -15.83 -8.74
N THR A 137 2.77 -16.29 -7.85
CA THR A 137 2.68 -17.73 -7.50
C THR A 137 2.23 -18.61 -8.66
N LEU A 138 1.58 -18.01 -9.67
CA LEU A 138 1.13 -18.69 -10.88
C LEU A 138 2.17 -18.61 -12.03
N MET A 139 3.32 -17.98 -11.78
CA MET A 139 4.39 -17.79 -12.76
C MET A 139 5.62 -18.63 -12.40
N ASN A 140 6.45 -18.95 -13.40
CA ASN A 140 7.75 -19.55 -13.14
C ASN A 140 8.70 -18.50 -12.52
N GLY A 141 9.07 -18.69 -11.26
CA GLY A 141 10.02 -17.83 -10.54
C GLY A 141 11.49 -18.11 -10.86
N LYS A 142 11.79 -19.05 -11.77
CA LYS A 142 13.17 -19.38 -12.15
C LYS A 142 13.72 -18.37 -13.14
N ILE A 143 14.88 -17.84 -12.80
CA ILE A 143 15.66 -16.99 -13.66
C ILE A 143 16.77 -17.82 -14.28
N ASP A 144 16.56 -18.28 -15.51
CA ASP A 144 17.50 -19.16 -16.22
C ASP A 144 18.88 -18.50 -16.42
N PHE A 145 18.94 -17.17 -16.54
CA PHE A 145 20.21 -16.44 -16.72
C PHE A 145 21.07 -16.37 -15.46
N LEU A 146 20.50 -16.55 -14.27
CA LEU A 146 21.20 -16.42 -12.99
C LEU A 146 21.12 -17.71 -12.14
N ASN A 147 20.51 -18.78 -12.66
CA ASN A 147 20.16 -20.01 -11.93
C ASN A 147 19.53 -19.74 -10.56
N PHE A 148 18.79 -18.63 -10.44
CA PHE A 148 18.22 -18.16 -9.20
C PHE A 148 16.70 -18.29 -9.25
N THR A 149 16.11 -18.84 -8.19
CA THR A 149 14.65 -18.92 -8.08
C THR A 149 14.16 -17.81 -7.16
N ILE A 150 13.44 -16.84 -7.71
CA ILE A 150 12.78 -15.79 -6.93
C ILE A 150 11.52 -16.37 -6.32
N LYS A 151 11.38 -16.24 -4.99
CA LYS A 151 10.12 -16.58 -4.33
C LYS A 151 9.11 -15.43 -4.47
N PRO A 152 7.80 -15.70 -4.65
CA PRO A 152 6.79 -14.66 -4.89
C PRO A 152 6.72 -13.56 -3.81
N ASP A 153 6.99 -13.90 -2.55
CA ASP A 153 7.05 -12.97 -1.42
C ASP A 153 8.22 -11.99 -1.50
N GLN A 154 9.29 -12.33 -2.23
CA GLN A 154 10.47 -11.48 -2.40
C GLN A 154 10.26 -10.34 -3.42
N VAL A 155 9.16 -10.34 -4.16
CA VAL A 155 8.84 -9.29 -5.14
C VAL A 155 8.69 -7.91 -4.46
N HIS A 156 8.27 -7.86 -3.19
CA HIS A 156 8.18 -6.61 -2.43
C HIS A 156 9.54 -5.98 -2.10
N PHE A 157 10.57 -6.80 -1.97
CA PHE A 157 11.93 -6.29 -1.76
C PHE A 157 12.42 -5.47 -2.95
N MET A 158 11.97 -5.80 -4.18
CA MET A 158 12.30 -5.03 -5.39
C MET A 158 11.74 -3.61 -5.34
N ASN A 159 10.54 -3.41 -4.75
CA ASN A 159 9.97 -2.07 -4.60
C ASN A 159 10.87 -1.16 -3.77
N THR A 160 11.34 -1.65 -2.61
CA THR A 160 12.27 -0.90 -1.74
C THR A 160 13.59 -0.60 -2.45
N LEU A 161 14.14 -1.57 -3.19
CA LEU A 161 15.36 -1.40 -3.95
C LEU A 161 15.19 -0.33 -5.05
N PHE A 162 14.09 -0.36 -5.80
CA PHE A 162 13.83 0.62 -6.85
C PHE A 162 13.64 2.02 -6.30
N VAL A 163 12.95 2.19 -5.17
CA VAL A 163 12.82 3.51 -4.53
C VAL A 163 14.19 4.07 -4.15
N LEU A 164 15.08 3.23 -3.60
CA LEU A 164 16.43 3.65 -3.20
C LEU A 164 17.26 4.12 -4.40
N VAL A 165 17.13 3.46 -5.55
CA VAL A 165 17.85 3.82 -6.79
C VAL A 165 17.18 4.99 -7.52
N PHE A 166 15.85 5.00 -7.57
CA PHE A 166 15.09 5.99 -8.34
C PHE A 166 15.02 7.34 -7.65
N ILE A 167 15.00 7.45 -6.32
CA ILE A 167 15.04 8.77 -5.66
C ILE A 167 16.25 9.62 -6.12
N PRO A 168 17.51 9.16 -5.99
CA PRO A 168 18.67 9.95 -6.43
C PRO A 168 18.69 10.13 -7.95
N PHE A 169 18.28 9.13 -8.73
CA PHE A 169 18.18 9.24 -10.19
C PHE A 169 17.16 10.31 -10.63
N PHE A 170 15.98 10.35 -10.01
CA PHE A 170 14.96 11.34 -10.32
C PHE A 170 15.40 12.74 -9.92
N ASN A 171 16.06 12.88 -8.76
CA ASN A 171 16.61 14.16 -8.31
C ASN A 171 17.76 14.66 -9.19
N GLY A 172 18.68 13.79 -9.60
CA GLY A 172 19.86 14.16 -10.36
C GLY A 172 19.62 14.33 -11.86
N VAL A 173 18.74 13.53 -12.46
CA VAL A 173 18.60 13.44 -13.92
C VAL A 173 17.18 13.80 -14.38
N VAL A 174 16.15 13.16 -13.81
CA VAL A 174 14.79 13.28 -14.35
C VAL A 174 14.21 14.68 -14.09
N TYR A 175 14.26 15.19 -12.87
CA TYR A 175 13.73 16.52 -12.54
C TYR A 175 14.40 17.68 -13.29
N PRO A 176 15.73 17.75 -13.48
CA PRO A 176 16.31 18.81 -14.30
C PRO A 176 15.89 18.71 -15.77
N ILE A 177 15.69 17.52 -16.32
CA ILE A 177 15.17 17.34 -17.68
C ILE A 177 13.70 17.78 -17.76
N LEU A 178 12.86 17.36 -16.81
CA LEU A 178 11.45 17.79 -16.73
C LEU A 178 11.33 19.31 -16.60
N TYR A 179 12.25 19.94 -15.88
CA TYR A 179 12.31 21.39 -15.76
C TYR A 179 12.61 22.07 -17.11
N LYS A 180 13.53 21.51 -17.90
CA LYS A 180 13.83 21.99 -19.26
C LYS A 180 12.64 21.85 -20.22
N ILE A 181 11.80 20.83 -20.02
CA ILE A 181 10.59 20.57 -20.84
C ILE A 181 9.39 21.44 -20.36
N GLY A 182 9.54 22.20 -19.27
CA GLY A 182 8.47 23.08 -18.74
C GLY A 182 7.47 22.37 -17.81
N VAL A 183 7.83 21.19 -17.30
CA VAL A 183 7.05 20.41 -16.33
C VAL A 183 7.48 20.79 -14.90
N ASN A 184 7.15 22.01 -14.51
CA ASN A 184 7.69 22.61 -13.28
C ASN A 184 6.74 22.48 -12.08
N THR A 185 5.43 22.33 -12.33
CA THR A 185 4.45 22.28 -11.26
C THR A 185 4.36 20.88 -10.63
N PRO A 186 4.22 20.79 -9.29
CA PRO A 186 4.03 19.51 -8.60
C PRO A 186 2.89 18.68 -9.19
N LEU A 187 1.79 19.36 -9.57
CA LEU A 187 0.61 18.69 -10.12
C LEU A 187 0.91 17.95 -11.43
N LYS A 188 1.68 18.56 -12.35
CA LYS A 188 2.04 17.89 -13.61
C LYS A 188 2.93 16.66 -13.38
N LYS A 189 3.81 16.70 -12.37
CA LYS A 189 4.67 15.56 -12.01
C LYS A 189 3.84 14.40 -11.49
N VAL A 190 2.84 14.67 -10.65
CA VAL A 190 1.91 13.65 -10.14
C VAL A 190 1.10 13.06 -11.29
N THR A 191 0.59 13.88 -12.22
CA THR A 191 -0.13 13.38 -13.41
C THR A 191 0.75 12.49 -14.28
N LEU A 192 2.01 12.88 -14.53
CA LEU A 192 2.95 12.06 -15.30
C LEU A 192 3.19 10.71 -14.63
N GLY A 193 3.41 10.69 -13.31
CA GLY A 193 3.53 9.46 -12.53
C GLY A 193 2.26 8.59 -12.62
N GLY A 194 1.08 9.21 -12.55
CA GLY A 194 -0.19 8.53 -12.71
C GLY A 194 -0.35 7.82 -14.07
N LEU A 195 0.12 8.43 -15.16
CA LEU A 195 0.12 7.79 -16.48
C LEU A 195 1.01 6.54 -16.52
N PHE A 196 2.19 6.59 -15.90
CA PHE A 196 3.05 5.41 -15.75
C PHE A 196 2.40 4.33 -14.90
N THR A 197 1.72 4.70 -13.81
CA THR A 197 0.95 3.76 -12.99
C THR A 197 -0.10 3.04 -13.82
N VAL A 198 -0.91 3.77 -14.60
CA VAL A 198 -1.94 3.16 -15.48
C VAL A 198 -1.29 2.19 -16.47
N SER A 199 -0.19 2.59 -17.12
CA SER A 199 0.53 1.70 -18.03
C SER A 199 1.02 0.42 -17.36
N SER A 200 1.51 0.50 -16.12
CA SER A 200 1.96 -0.65 -15.33
C SER A 200 0.80 -1.62 -15.03
N PHE A 201 -0.36 -1.10 -14.64
CA PHE A 201 -1.56 -1.92 -14.42
C PHE A 201 -2.06 -2.58 -15.71
N VAL A 202 -1.95 -1.91 -16.86
CA VAL A 202 -2.26 -2.52 -18.16
C VAL A 202 -1.31 -3.70 -18.44
N CYS A 203 -0.01 -3.53 -18.21
CA CYS A 203 0.95 -4.64 -18.35
C CYS A 203 0.62 -5.80 -17.40
N ALA A 204 0.31 -5.51 -16.12
CA ALA A 204 -0.08 -6.53 -15.15
C ALA A 204 -1.36 -7.28 -15.58
N ALA A 205 -2.34 -6.57 -16.15
CA ALA A 205 -3.56 -7.16 -16.68
C ALA A 205 -3.31 -8.06 -17.90
N ILE A 206 -2.41 -7.66 -18.81
CA ILE A 206 -2.00 -8.49 -19.96
C ILE A 206 -1.33 -9.78 -19.46
N VAL A 207 -0.41 -9.69 -18.50
CA VAL A 207 0.23 -10.88 -17.91
C VAL A 207 -0.82 -11.77 -17.25
N GLN A 208 -1.79 -11.20 -16.53
CA GLN A 208 -2.88 -11.98 -15.93
C GLN A 208 -3.75 -12.67 -16.98
N TYR A 209 -4.01 -11.99 -18.09
CA TYR A 209 -4.76 -12.56 -19.21
C TYR A 209 -4.05 -13.78 -19.80
N ILE A 210 -2.73 -13.72 -19.97
CA ILE A 210 -1.91 -14.85 -20.47
C ILE A 210 -1.96 -16.02 -19.48
N ILE A 211 -1.79 -15.76 -18.17
CA ILE A 211 -1.85 -16.80 -17.12
C ILE A 211 -3.23 -17.46 -17.09
N ASN A 212 -4.31 -16.68 -17.19
CA ASN A 212 -5.67 -17.18 -17.21
C ASN A 212 -5.95 -18.02 -18.47
N GLY A 213 -5.42 -17.61 -19.63
CA GLY A 213 -5.51 -18.37 -20.88
C GLY A 213 -4.85 -19.74 -20.80
N GLN A 214 -3.82 -19.91 -19.96
CA GLN A 214 -3.19 -21.20 -19.70
C GLN A 214 -3.92 -22.05 -18.64
N THR A 215 -4.78 -21.44 -17.82
CA THR A 215 -5.35 -22.08 -16.61
C THR A 215 -6.88 -22.29 -16.65
N LEU A 216 -7.58 -21.80 -17.67
CA LEU A 216 -9.05 -21.85 -17.79
C LEU A 216 -9.57 -22.79 -18.88
N ILE A 217 -8.96 -23.97 -19.04
CA ILE A 217 -9.64 -25.09 -19.71
C ILE A 217 -10.27 -25.96 -18.63
N LEU A 218 -11.37 -25.49 -18.04
CA LEU A 218 -12.27 -26.39 -17.33
C LEU A 218 -13.22 -26.96 -18.38
N LEU A 219 -13.03 -28.23 -18.76
CA LEU A 219 -14.08 -28.96 -19.48
C LEU A 219 -15.35 -28.85 -18.61
N SER A 220 -16.52 -28.63 -19.24
CA SER A 220 -17.80 -28.29 -18.58
C SER A 220 -18.31 -29.28 -17.51
N ASN A 221 -17.54 -30.32 -17.18
CA ASN A 221 -17.86 -31.38 -16.22
C ASN A 221 -16.74 -31.64 -15.17
N GLU A 222 -15.71 -30.79 -15.09
CA GLU A 222 -14.59 -30.96 -14.15
C GLU A 222 -14.41 -29.73 -13.24
N SER A 223 -13.98 -29.97 -12.00
CA SER A 223 -13.66 -28.93 -11.02
C SER A 223 -12.20 -29.09 -10.59
N GLN A 224 -11.43 -27.99 -10.61
CA GLN A 224 -10.01 -28.02 -10.27
C GLN A 224 -9.78 -27.47 -8.86
N LEU A 225 -9.24 -28.30 -7.97
CA LEU A 225 -8.78 -27.89 -6.64
C LEU A 225 -7.26 -27.75 -6.66
N ARG A 226 -6.74 -26.55 -6.37
CA ARG A 226 -5.28 -26.30 -6.28
C ARG A 226 -4.84 -26.21 -4.83
N ILE A 227 -3.98 -27.14 -4.43
CA ILE A 227 -3.45 -27.20 -3.07
C ILE A 227 -1.98 -26.80 -3.12
N TYR A 228 -1.66 -25.65 -2.55
CA TYR A 228 -0.29 -25.15 -2.48
C TYR A 228 0.36 -25.63 -1.19
N ASN A 229 1.35 -26.52 -1.33
CA ASN A 229 2.17 -26.94 -0.21
C ASN A 229 3.29 -25.92 0.05
N ASN A 230 3.07 -25.02 1.00
CA ASN A 230 4.09 -24.05 1.42
C ASN A 230 5.10 -24.63 2.43
N PHE A 231 5.09 -25.95 2.65
CA PHE A 231 6.04 -26.65 3.52
C PHE A 231 7.12 -27.34 2.67
N ASN A 232 8.37 -27.32 3.15
CA ASN A 232 9.49 -28.05 2.55
C ASN A 232 9.45 -29.57 2.81
N CYS A 233 8.29 -30.11 3.18
CA CYS A 233 8.06 -31.54 3.39
C CYS A 233 6.98 -32.03 2.42
N GLY A 234 7.12 -33.25 1.90
CA GLY A 234 6.08 -33.86 1.08
C GLY A 234 4.82 -34.05 1.90
N VAL A 235 3.73 -33.39 1.49
CA VAL A 235 2.42 -33.55 2.12
C VAL A 235 1.65 -34.60 1.33
N THR A 236 1.32 -35.70 2.00
CA THR A 236 0.44 -36.74 1.47
C THR A 236 -1.01 -36.36 1.78
N ILE A 237 -1.82 -36.21 0.73
CA ILE A 237 -3.25 -35.94 0.85
C ILE A 237 -3.96 -37.30 0.88
N PHE A 238 -4.61 -37.61 2.00
CA PHE A 238 -5.50 -38.76 2.08
C PHE A 238 -6.89 -38.29 1.69
N ASP A 239 -7.38 -38.77 0.55
CA ASP A 239 -8.75 -38.51 0.13
C ASP A 239 -9.63 -39.73 0.45
N SER A 240 -10.87 -39.46 0.89
CA SER A 240 -11.92 -40.47 1.08
C SER A 240 -13.02 -40.35 0.02
N MET A 241 -12.84 -39.51 -1.00
CA MET A 241 -13.85 -39.24 -2.02
C MET A 241 -13.79 -40.22 -3.20
N VAL A 242 -14.96 -40.64 -3.65
CA VAL A 242 -15.17 -41.51 -4.82
C VAL A 242 -15.20 -40.62 -6.07
N GLY A 243 -14.09 -40.57 -6.80
CA GLY A 243 -13.97 -39.82 -8.06
C GLY A 243 -12.61 -40.05 -8.73
N ASN A 244 -12.55 -39.90 -10.07
CA ASN A 244 -11.29 -39.93 -10.81
C ASN A 244 -10.58 -38.57 -10.68
N PHE A 245 -9.46 -38.53 -9.97
CA PHE A 245 -8.60 -37.35 -9.85
C PHE A 245 -7.30 -37.57 -10.61
N SER A 246 -6.98 -36.68 -11.55
CA SER A 246 -5.66 -36.58 -12.17
C SER A 246 -4.80 -35.61 -11.36
N ASN A 247 -3.73 -36.14 -10.75
CA ASN A 247 -2.77 -35.32 -10.01
C ASN A 247 -1.66 -34.87 -10.97
N GLU A 248 -1.71 -33.61 -11.43
CA GLU A 248 -0.59 -32.99 -12.14
C GLU A 248 0.31 -32.24 -11.14
N PRO A 249 1.54 -32.72 -10.90
CA PRO A 249 2.53 -31.96 -10.14
C PRO A 249 3.03 -30.79 -11.00
N LEU A 250 2.96 -29.58 -10.45
CA LEU A 250 3.45 -28.34 -11.07
C LEU A 250 4.90 -28.04 -10.64
#